data_AF-I0J8L3-F1
#
_entry.id   AF-I0J8L3-F1
#
_cell.length_a   1.000
_cell.length_b   1.000
_cell.length_c   1.000
_cell.angle_alpha   90.00
_cell.angle_beta   90.00
_cell.angle_gamma   90.00
#
_symmetry.space_group_name_H-M   'P 1'
#
loop_
_entity.id
_entity.type
_entity.pdbx_description
1 polymer ?
#
loop_
_entity_poly.entity_id
_entity_poly.type
_entity_poly.pdbx_seq_one_letter_code
_entity_poly.pdbx_strand_id
1 'polypeptide(L)' 'FLDRYIYNGEEYVRFDSDVGEFRPVTELGRPSAEYWNRQKDVMEQKRAEVDTV' A
#
# COMPACT_ATOMS: atom_id res chain seq x y z
N PHE A 1 -2.97 9.65 -6.50
CA PHE A 1 -3.72 8.93 -5.43
C PHE A 1 -2.77 8.65 -4.27
N LEU A 2 -3.21 8.71 -3.00
CA LEU A 2 -2.35 8.48 -1.84
C LEU A 2 -3.13 7.72 -0.75
N ASP A 3 -2.69 6.51 -0.42
CA ASP A 3 -3.30 5.65 0.60
C ASP A 3 -2.27 5.30 1.68
N ARG A 4 -2.63 5.50 2.96
CA ARG A 4 -1.71 5.40 4.10
C ARG A 4 -2.34 4.62 5.24
N TYR A 5 -1.55 3.73 5.82
CA TYR A 5 -1.95 2.92 6.95
C TYR A 5 -1.17 3.36 8.18
N ILE A 6 -1.91 3.73 9.22
CA ILE A 6 -1.38 4.30 10.46
C ILE A 6 -1.74 3.37 11.60
N TYR A 7 -0.75 3.04 12.41
CA TYR A 7 -0.89 2.25 13.63
C TYR A 7 -0.23 3.00 14.79
N ASN A 8 -0.96 3.15 15.90
CA ASN A 8 -0.49 3.89 17.08
C ASN A 8 0.03 5.32 16.75
N GLY A 9 -0.61 6.01 15.79
CA GLY A 9 -0.21 7.34 15.35
C GLY A 9 1.01 7.39 14.41
N GLU A 10 1.62 6.25 14.11
CA GLU A 10 2.75 6.13 13.18
C GLU A 10 2.30 5.49 11.87
N GLU A 11 2.69 6.09 10.74
CA GLU A 11 2.49 5.50 9.42
C GLU A 11 3.44 4.30 9.26
N TYR A 12 2.89 3.12 8.99
CA TYR A 12 3.69 1.90 8.87
C TYR A 12 3.72 1.34 7.44
N VAL A 13 2.69 1.59 6.61
CA VAL A 13 2.64 1.23 5.18
C VAL A 13 1.94 2.33 4.38
N ARG A 14 2.36 2.54 3.14
CA ARG A 14 1.65 3.37 2.15
C ARG A 14 1.54 2.67 0.80
N PHE A 15 0.52 3.00 0.02
CA PHE A 15 0.50 2.66 -1.40
C PHE A 15 1.21 3.77 -2.19
N ASP A 16 2.24 3.40 -2.94
CA ASP A 16 2.96 4.27 -3.85
C ASP A 16 2.32 4.17 -5.23
N SER A 17 1.64 5.23 -5.69
CA SER A 17 0.94 5.23 -6.98
C SER A 17 1.88 5.23 -8.18
N ASP A 18 3.12 5.71 -8.03
CA ASP A 18 4.09 5.75 -9.13
C ASP A 18 4.65 4.35 -9.40
N VAL A 19 4.78 3.55 -8.36
CA VAL A 19 5.22 2.14 -8.44
C VAL A 19 4.04 1.18 -8.58
N GLY A 20 2.86 1.57 -8.09
CA GLY A 20 1.68 0.72 -8.02
C GLY A 20 1.80 -0.40 -6.98
N GLU A 21 2.47 -0.14 -5.86
CA GLU A 21 2.77 -1.12 -4.80
C GLU A 21 2.71 -0.54 -3.39
N PHE A 22 2.44 -1.41 -2.40
CA PHE A 22 2.59 -1.05 -0.99
C PHE A 22 4.07 -0.99 -0.60
N ARG A 23 4.47 0.12 0.03
CA ARG A 23 5.81 0.36 0.55
C ARG A 23 5.75 0.43 2.08
N PRO A 24 6.60 -0.33 2.79
CA PRO A 24 6.72 -0.17 4.23
C PRO A 24 7.39 1.16 4.54
N VAL A 25 6.83 1.89 5.51
CA VAL A 25 7.40 3.14 6.06
C VAL A 25 8.28 2.82 7.26
N THR A 26 7.91 1.80 8.02
CA THR A 26 8.68 1.26 9.14
C THR A 26 8.89 -0.24 8.93
N GLU A 27 9.86 -0.84 9.64
CA GLU A 27 10.10 -2.30 9.56
C GLU A 27 8.86 -3.13 9.96
N LEU A 28 8.00 -2.59 10.82
CA LEU A 28 6.72 -3.22 11.20
C LEU A 28 5.76 -3.36 10.02
N GLY A 29 5.85 -2.48 9.03
CA GLY A 29 5.00 -2.54 7.84
C GLY A 29 5.48 -3.49 6.76
N ARG A 30 6.73 -4.00 6.84
CA ARG A 30 7.27 -4.95 5.87
C ARG A 30 6.37 -6.18 5.67
N PRO A 31 5.94 -6.92 6.72
CA PRO A 31 5.06 -8.07 6.54
C PRO A 31 3.70 -7.69 5.93
N SER A 32 3.15 -6.52 6.28
CA SER A 32 1.89 -6.03 5.72
C SER A 32 2.01 -5.67 4.23
N ALA A 33 3.09 -4.96 3.86
CA ALA A 33 3.36 -4.59 2.47
C ALA A 33 3.56 -5.84 1.60
N GLU A 34 4.36 -6.81 2.07
CA GLU A 34 4.54 -8.10 1.37
C GLU A 34 3.22 -8.87 1.26
N TYR A 35 2.41 -8.90 2.32
CA TYR A 35 1.13 -9.58 2.35
C TYR A 35 0.08 -8.96 1.40
N TRP A 36 0.09 -7.65 1.21
CA TRP A 36 -0.82 -7.01 0.25
C TRP A 36 -0.29 -7.08 -1.17
N ASN A 37 1.01 -6.89 -1.40
CA ASN A 37 1.60 -6.99 -2.74
C ASN A 37 1.47 -8.39 -3.36
N ARG A 38 1.33 -9.45 -2.55
CA ARG A 38 1.04 -10.80 -3.04
C ARG A 38 -0.44 -11.06 -3.40
N GLN A 39 -1.35 -10.18 -3.02
CA GLN A 39 -2.79 -10.33 -3.27
C GLN A 39 -3.17 -9.64 -4.58
N LYS A 40 -3.25 -10.43 -5.66
CA LYS A 40 -3.51 -9.90 -7.01
C LYS A 40 -4.78 -9.06 -7.07
N ASP A 41 -5.89 -9.58 -6.57
CA ASP A 41 -7.20 -8.91 -6.64
C ASP A 41 -7.17 -7.53 -5.94
N VAL A 42 -6.50 -7.44 -4.79
CA VAL A 42 -6.33 -6.19 -4.04
C VAL A 42 -5.45 -5.21 -4.81
N MET A 43 -4.35 -5.70 -5.39
CA MET A 43 -3.42 -4.88 -6.16
C MET A 43 -4.05 -4.34 -7.45
N GLU A 44 -4.84 -5.16 -8.15
CA GLU A 44 -5.58 -4.77 -9.34
C GLU A 44 -6.61 -3.69 -9.02
N GLN A 45 -7.39 -3.87 -7.95
CA GLN A 45 -8.34 -2.86 -7.49
C GLN A 45 -7.63 -1.55 -7.13
N LYS A 46 -6.55 -1.61 -6.35
CA LYS A 46 -5.81 -0.41 -5.92
C LYS A 46 -5.21 0.36 -7.09
N ARG A 47 -4.70 -0.34 -8.11
CA ARG A 47 -4.18 0.29 -9.33
C ARG A 47 -5.30 0.92 -10.16
N ALA A 48 -6.43 0.24 -10.30
CA ALA A 48 -7.61 0.80 -10.98
C ALA A 48 -8.18 2.04 -10.28
N GLU A 49 -8.12 2.10 -8.95
CA GLU A 49 -8.48 3.30 -8.17
C GLU A 49 -7.58 4.49 -8.52
N VAL A 50 -6.31 4.28 -8.86
CA VAL A 50 -5.40 5.34 -9.31
C VAL A 50 -5.76 5.83 -10.71
N ASP A 51 -6.11 4.93 -11.62
CA ASP A 51 -6.40 5.26 -13.01
C ASP A 51 -7.71 6.06 -13.20
N THR A 52 -8.54 6.14 -12.15
CA THR A 52 -9.86 6.81 -12.18
C THR A 52 -9.85 8.24 -11.61
N VAL A 53 -8.70 8.76 -11.17
CA VAL A 53 -8.54 10.12 -10.62
C VAL A 53 -7.72 11.06 -11.49
#